data_AF-A0A954F7C0-F1
#
_entry.id   AF-A0A954F7C0-F1
#
_cell.length_a   1.000
_cell.length_b   1.000
_cell.length_c   1.000
_cell.angle_alpha   90.00
_cell.angle_beta   90.00
_cell.angle_gamma   90.00
#
_symmetry.space_group_name_H-M   'P 1'
#
loop_
_entity.id
_entity.type
_entity.pdbx_description
1 polymer ?
#
loop_
_entity_poly.entity_id
_entity_poly.type
_entity_poly.pdbx_seq_one_letter_code
_entity_poly.pdbx_strand_id
1 'polypeptide(L)'
;AALRSGVTSVYLAPGSSERLIQGQGAVVKLAGEDRDARTLQSSTGISGSIASGARFVPGFWEPRLPATVDVGLGFENRQFPRTVMGAIVALRELVSFAKAEADFSAEYGSNAGESLGALIRDGVTWRMRAETDEEVAALIEFFQASKLPLVVEGLELAPDSAQRIKDAGYPVIFQVTQPSLANYGKDADQERPDPTVASRLAAAGVPVAIQGWTPTSLRFAAALAMRGGLSDELALEGITSRAAQVLHVSDRVGSLKPGMDADIVVFNGAPMDVASSVLVTLVDGEVAYDAEEVARQLSEKAMKPGGSLATKDRAAIMPSIPTVIAVEELHLGNGQVLTPGELLIQNGRIVEAGERVSRPSGARVVSGFAAMPGAIDALGYLGMEGQNPRYSSNFSMSRMVEPGDRVDREVALAGTTTVNMTSMAQPEQTTTMAYKPAGWDVERMVVRERGSLLLRWPSGSTMGLLQKEKEYSEKWKEYEQKLKEWKANPKKPKAKKSEEEEKKDDEADKDEEKEDSKKKSKKNKKRPEAAPV
;
A
#
# COMPACT_ATOMS: atom_id res chain seq x y z
N ALA A 1 -11.98 12.68 -3.95
CA ALA A 1 -11.14 11.49 -4.26
C ALA A 1 -11.99 10.22 -4.32
N ALA A 2 -12.59 9.76 -3.21
CA ALA A 2 -13.41 8.54 -3.16
C ALA A 2 -14.61 8.52 -4.14
N LEU A 3 -15.31 9.64 -4.34
CA LEU A 3 -16.34 9.75 -5.38
C LEU A 3 -15.80 9.48 -6.80
N ARG A 4 -14.56 9.89 -7.10
CA ARG A 4 -13.86 9.62 -8.37
C ARG A 4 -13.41 8.16 -8.53
N SER A 5 -13.38 7.37 -7.46
CA SER A 5 -13.15 5.92 -7.54
C SER A 5 -14.43 5.09 -7.52
N GLY A 6 -15.59 5.72 -7.35
CA GLY A 6 -16.90 5.08 -7.34
C GLY A 6 -17.40 4.69 -5.95
N VAL A 7 -16.90 5.32 -4.88
CA VAL A 7 -17.42 5.08 -3.52
C VAL A 7 -18.33 6.24 -3.12
N THR A 8 -19.59 5.92 -2.83
CA THR A 8 -20.63 6.89 -2.43
C THR A 8 -20.82 6.96 -0.92
N SER A 9 -20.64 5.84 -0.21
CA SER A 9 -20.82 5.71 1.24
C SER A 9 -19.62 5.03 1.90
N VAL A 10 -19.33 5.37 3.16
CA VAL A 10 -18.23 4.79 3.94
C VAL A 10 -18.61 4.59 5.40
N TYR A 11 -17.97 3.62 6.05
CA TYR A 11 -17.89 3.55 7.51
C TYR A 11 -16.73 4.42 8.00
N LEU A 12 -17.02 5.33 8.93
CA LEU A 12 -16.05 6.12 9.67
C LEU A 12 -15.68 5.36 10.95
N ALA A 13 -14.51 4.71 10.93
CA ALA A 13 -13.93 4.10 12.12
C ALA A 13 -13.45 5.20 13.11
N PRO A 14 -13.62 5.01 14.42
CA PRO A 14 -13.19 5.99 15.43
C PRO A 14 -11.66 6.00 15.68
N GLY A 15 -10.92 5.04 15.12
CA GLY A 15 -9.46 4.98 15.19
C GLY A 15 -8.87 4.04 14.13
N SER A 16 -7.54 3.93 14.10
CA SER A 16 -6.87 2.80 13.44
C SER A 16 -7.20 1.49 14.17
N SER A 17 -7.20 0.37 13.46
CA SER A 17 -7.59 -0.96 13.96
C SER A 17 -6.58 -1.60 14.94
N GLU A 18 -5.93 -0.76 15.76
CA GLU A 18 -4.75 -1.01 16.58
C GLU A 18 -5.04 -0.87 18.10
N ARG A 19 -6.31 -0.89 18.50
CA ARG A 19 -6.74 -0.84 19.90
C ARG A 19 -7.84 -1.87 20.17
N LEU A 20 -7.82 -2.40 21.39
CA LEU A 20 -8.75 -3.44 21.86
C LEU A 20 -10.21 -3.01 21.71
N ILE A 21 -10.51 -1.78 22.16
CA ILE A 21 -11.76 -1.06 21.89
C ILE A 21 -11.38 0.35 21.44
N GLN A 22 -12.02 0.84 20.37
CA GLN A 22 -11.76 2.15 19.74
C GLN A 22 -12.94 3.11 19.88
N GLY A 23 -14.12 2.62 20.30
CA GLY A 23 -15.37 3.38 20.38
C GLY A 23 -16.34 3.00 19.27
N GLN A 24 -17.29 3.88 18.94
CA GLN A 24 -18.33 3.63 17.95
C GLN A 24 -18.02 4.29 16.60
N GLY A 25 -18.36 3.61 15.50
CA GLY A 25 -18.27 4.15 14.14
C GLY A 25 -19.62 4.46 13.50
N ALA A 26 -19.63 5.41 12.57
CA ALA A 26 -20.81 5.87 11.85
C ALA A 26 -20.73 5.52 10.36
N VAL A 27 -21.87 5.32 9.68
CA VAL A 27 -21.92 5.17 8.22
C VAL A 27 -22.49 6.43 7.60
N VAL A 28 -21.75 7.00 6.64
CA VAL A 28 -22.07 8.29 6.02
C VAL A 28 -21.89 8.26 4.51
N LYS A 29 -22.68 9.09 3.83
CA LYS A 29 -22.50 9.43 2.41
C LYS A 29 -21.39 10.46 2.22
N LEU A 30 -20.72 10.37 1.07
CA LEU A 30 -19.57 11.20 0.71
C LEU A 30 -19.92 12.48 -0.08
N ALA A 31 -21.18 12.65 -0.47
CA ALA A 31 -21.70 13.87 -1.08
C ALA A 31 -23.04 14.27 -0.44
N GLY A 32 -23.51 15.48 -0.74
CA GLY A 32 -24.61 16.15 -0.04
C GLY A 32 -24.11 17.34 0.79
N GLU A 33 -24.94 18.38 0.91
CA GLU A 33 -24.58 19.61 1.64
C GLU A 33 -24.94 19.52 3.14
N ASP A 34 -26.05 18.86 3.48
CA ASP A 34 -26.46 18.69 4.87
C ASP A 34 -25.76 17.51 5.56
N ARG A 35 -25.41 17.68 6.84
CA ARG A 35 -24.70 16.68 7.65
C ARG A 35 -25.61 15.52 8.04
N ASP A 36 -26.84 15.81 8.43
CA ASP A 36 -27.72 14.83 9.05
C ASP A 36 -28.35 13.95 7.97
N ALA A 37 -28.75 14.52 6.83
CA ALA A 37 -29.18 13.79 5.63
C ALA A 37 -28.12 12.79 5.11
N ARG A 38 -26.83 13.14 5.24
CA ARG A 38 -25.70 12.28 4.85
C ARG A 38 -25.40 11.14 5.83
N THR A 39 -25.94 11.19 7.04
CA THR A 39 -25.68 10.16 8.04
C THR A 39 -26.68 9.02 7.84
N LEU A 40 -26.22 7.89 7.31
CA LEU A 40 -27.06 6.69 7.18
C LEU A 40 -27.34 6.09 8.55
N GLN A 41 -26.30 5.99 9.40
CA GLN A 41 -26.43 5.53 10.77
C GLN A 41 -25.30 6.13 11.64
N SER A 42 -25.66 6.82 12.71
CA SER A 42 -24.73 7.55 13.59
C SER A 42 -23.90 6.65 14.50
N SER A 43 -24.36 5.43 14.78
CA SER A 43 -23.60 4.38 15.45
C SER A 43 -23.99 3.01 14.89
N THR A 44 -23.06 2.36 14.19
CA THR A 44 -23.27 1.02 13.57
C THR A 44 -22.66 -0.13 14.35
N GLY A 45 -21.67 0.15 15.21
CA GLY A 45 -21.01 -0.87 16.00
C GLY A 45 -19.88 -0.34 16.85
N ILE A 46 -19.43 -1.17 17.80
CA ILE A 46 -18.20 -0.96 18.57
C ILE A 46 -17.03 -1.47 17.73
N SER A 47 -16.05 -0.63 17.44
CA SER A 47 -14.83 -1.01 16.72
C SER A 47 -13.74 -1.48 17.69
N GLY A 48 -13.04 -2.56 17.37
CA GLY A 48 -11.99 -3.14 18.21
C GLY A 48 -11.09 -4.13 17.47
N SER A 49 -10.10 -4.67 18.16
CA SER A 49 -9.06 -5.50 17.55
C SER A 49 -8.34 -6.34 18.61
N ILE A 50 -8.11 -7.63 18.33
CA ILE A 50 -7.18 -8.47 19.11
C ILE A 50 -5.90 -8.80 18.33
N ALA A 51 -5.85 -8.34 17.07
CA ALA A 51 -4.78 -8.53 16.12
C ALA A 51 -3.44 -7.91 16.56
N SER A 52 -2.39 -8.15 15.78
CA SER A 52 -1.03 -7.69 16.04
C SER A 52 -0.95 -6.21 16.47
N GLY A 53 -1.61 -5.31 15.73
CA GLY A 53 -1.65 -3.87 16.03
C GLY A 53 -2.14 -3.54 17.45
N ALA A 54 -3.19 -4.22 17.93
CA ALA A 54 -3.72 -4.03 19.29
C ALA A 54 -2.81 -4.60 20.39
N ARG A 55 -1.82 -5.41 20.03
CA ARG A 55 -0.84 -6.04 20.93
C ARG A 55 0.53 -5.37 20.90
N PHE A 56 0.79 -4.48 19.95
CA PHE A 56 2.06 -3.76 19.76
C PHE A 56 1.96 -2.24 19.95
N VAL A 57 0.94 -1.78 20.66
CA VAL A 57 0.80 -0.37 21.09
C VAL A 57 2.09 0.12 21.79
N PRO A 58 2.63 1.30 21.43
CA PRO A 58 3.71 1.95 22.17
C PRO A 58 3.32 2.16 23.64
N GLY A 59 4.27 2.08 24.56
CA GLY A 59 4.00 2.51 25.93
C GLY A 59 3.78 4.02 26.01
N PHE A 60 3.32 4.47 27.18
CA PHE A 60 3.12 5.88 27.48
C PHE A 60 3.97 6.28 28.67
N TRP A 61 4.28 7.57 28.79
CA TRP A 61 4.91 8.13 29.97
C TRP A 61 4.15 9.39 30.39
N GLU A 62 3.87 9.49 31.68
CA GLU A 62 3.25 10.67 32.26
C GLU A 62 4.31 11.70 32.68
N PRO A 63 4.33 12.90 32.07
CA PRO A 63 5.28 13.92 32.45
C PRO A 63 5.04 14.37 33.89
N ARG A 64 6.05 14.17 34.74
CA ARG A 64 6.08 14.73 36.09
C ARG A 64 6.12 16.25 35.98
N LEU A 65 5.12 16.91 36.54
CA LEU A 65 5.01 18.37 36.58
C LEU A 65 5.55 18.90 37.92
N PRO A 66 6.42 19.94 37.92
CA PRO A 66 7.03 20.59 36.76
C PRO A 66 8.16 19.75 36.14
N ALA A 67 8.29 19.83 34.81
CA ALA A 67 9.39 19.21 34.09
C ALA A 67 10.67 20.06 34.26
N THR A 68 11.44 19.81 35.33
CA THR A 68 12.74 20.43 35.58
C THR A 68 13.89 19.48 35.23
N VAL A 69 15.09 20.01 35.06
CA VAL A 69 16.31 19.22 34.80
C VAL A 69 16.67 18.24 35.94
N ASP A 70 16.17 18.51 37.15
CA ASP A 70 16.36 17.66 38.33
C ASP A 70 15.32 16.51 38.42
N VAL A 71 14.24 16.58 37.62
CA VAL A 71 13.20 15.55 37.54
C VAL A 71 13.44 14.74 36.26
N GLY A 72 14.14 13.62 36.41
CA GLY A 72 14.44 12.72 35.30
C GLY A 72 13.18 12.27 34.55
N LEU A 73 13.31 12.12 33.22
CA LEU A 73 12.35 11.43 32.38
C LEU A 73 12.07 10.05 33.00
N GLY A 74 10.80 9.76 33.28
CA GLY A 74 10.42 8.49 33.88
C GLY A 74 10.42 7.34 32.87
N PHE A 75 10.11 6.15 33.35
CA PHE A 75 10.03 4.97 32.51
C PHE A 75 8.74 4.94 31.69
N GLU A 76 8.84 4.39 30.48
CA GLU A 76 7.71 4.09 29.62
C GLU A 76 6.85 2.98 30.25
N ASN A 77 5.62 3.31 30.64
CA ASN A 77 4.60 2.38 31.09
C ASN A 77 4.08 1.59 29.89
N ARG A 78 4.26 0.27 29.92
CA ARG A 78 3.79 -0.63 28.86
C ARG A 78 2.26 -0.70 28.87
N GLN A 79 1.66 -0.62 27.69
CA GLN A 79 0.24 -0.86 27.51
C GLN A 79 0.00 -2.36 27.27
N PHE A 80 -1.05 -2.90 27.89
CA PHE A 80 -1.59 -4.24 27.64
C PHE A 80 -2.82 -4.13 26.72
N PRO A 81 -3.18 -5.19 25.96
CA PRO A 81 -2.61 -6.54 25.94
C PRO A 81 -1.29 -6.63 25.13
N ARG A 82 -0.56 -7.75 25.29
CA ARG A 82 0.63 -8.11 24.49
C ARG A 82 0.54 -9.47 23.80
N THR A 83 -0.45 -10.27 24.15
CA THR A 83 -0.71 -11.63 23.62
C THR A 83 -2.21 -11.77 23.32
N VAL A 84 -2.58 -12.72 22.46
CA VAL A 84 -3.99 -13.00 22.13
C VAL A 84 -4.79 -13.33 23.39
N MET A 85 -4.27 -14.22 24.25
CA MET A 85 -4.90 -14.54 25.53
C MET A 85 -5.02 -13.33 26.46
N GLY A 86 -4.03 -12.43 26.49
CA GLY A 86 -4.14 -11.18 27.26
C GLY A 86 -5.24 -10.26 26.74
N ALA A 87 -5.47 -10.23 25.42
CA ALA A 87 -6.57 -9.48 24.82
C ALA A 87 -7.92 -10.09 25.18
N ILE A 88 -8.05 -11.42 25.15
CA ILE A 88 -9.27 -12.13 25.59
C ILE A 88 -9.54 -11.92 27.09
N VAL A 89 -8.51 -11.91 27.95
CA VAL A 89 -8.68 -11.58 29.38
C VAL A 89 -9.19 -10.15 29.54
N ALA A 90 -8.57 -9.16 28.91
CA ALA A 90 -9.03 -7.77 28.98
C ALA A 90 -10.47 -7.59 28.44
N LEU A 91 -10.86 -8.31 27.38
CA LEU A 91 -12.26 -8.32 26.92
C LEU A 91 -13.23 -8.95 27.94
N ARG A 92 -12.83 -10.03 28.63
CA ARG A 92 -13.62 -10.63 29.73
C ARG A 92 -13.76 -9.66 30.91
N GLU A 93 -12.69 -8.98 31.30
CA GLU A 93 -12.72 -7.95 32.35
C GLU A 93 -13.64 -6.78 31.97
N LEU A 94 -13.51 -6.24 30.76
CA LEU A 94 -14.35 -5.16 30.24
C LEU A 94 -15.83 -5.54 30.17
N VAL A 95 -16.16 -6.77 29.73
CA VAL A 95 -17.56 -7.25 29.73
C VAL A 95 -18.08 -7.49 31.16
N SER A 96 -17.24 -7.97 32.07
CA SER A 96 -17.61 -8.12 33.49
C SER A 96 -17.87 -6.76 34.15
N PHE A 97 -17.04 -5.75 33.84
CA PHE A 97 -17.21 -4.37 34.30
C PHE A 97 -18.49 -3.75 33.73
N ALA A 98 -18.75 -3.95 32.43
CA ALA A 98 -19.95 -3.47 31.75
C ALA A 98 -21.26 -4.08 32.26
N LYS A 99 -21.19 -5.28 32.84
CA LYS A 99 -22.30 -5.96 33.51
C LYS A 99 -22.39 -5.67 35.02
N ALA A 100 -21.46 -4.87 35.57
CA ALA A 100 -21.29 -4.63 37.00
C ALA A 100 -21.05 -5.91 37.83
N GLU A 101 -20.45 -6.94 37.22
CA GLU A 101 -20.05 -8.20 37.88
C GLU A 101 -18.70 -8.05 38.63
N ALA A 102 -17.87 -7.09 38.21
CA ALA A 102 -16.61 -6.70 38.84
C ALA A 102 -16.35 -5.20 38.63
N ASP A 103 -15.52 -4.58 39.46
CA ASP A 103 -15.08 -3.20 39.29
C ASP A 103 -13.64 -3.17 38.75
N PHE A 104 -13.46 -2.54 37.58
CA PHE A 104 -12.17 -2.30 36.94
C PHE A 104 -12.01 -0.81 36.57
N SER A 105 -12.58 0.08 37.40
CA SER A 105 -12.52 1.53 37.22
C SER A 105 -11.12 2.11 37.37
N ALA A 106 -10.19 1.41 38.04
CA ALA A 106 -8.80 1.81 38.14
C ALA A 106 -8.01 1.52 36.84
N GLU A 107 -8.33 0.42 36.16
CA GLU A 107 -7.67 -0.05 34.96
C GLU A 107 -8.23 0.62 33.69
N TYR A 108 -9.55 0.73 33.58
CA TYR A 108 -10.25 1.20 32.37
C TYR A 108 -10.94 2.57 32.54
N GLY A 109 -10.87 3.17 33.74
CA GLY A 109 -11.54 4.42 34.09
C GLY A 109 -13.01 4.24 34.49
N SER A 110 -13.51 5.12 35.36
CA SER A 110 -14.85 5.04 35.96
C SER A 110 -15.99 4.93 34.95
N ASN A 111 -15.84 5.53 33.77
CA ASN A 111 -16.93 5.67 32.81
C ASN A 111 -17.02 4.48 31.83
N ALA A 112 -16.00 3.63 31.75
CA ALA A 112 -15.93 2.56 30.75
C ALA A 112 -17.01 1.48 30.97
N GLY A 113 -17.22 1.06 32.22
CA GLY A 113 -18.25 0.07 32.59
C GLY A 113 -19.66 0.55 32.23
N GLU A 114 -20.07 1.73 32.68
CA GLU A 114 -21.42 2.26 32.37
C GLU A 114 -21.63 2.45 30.86
N SER A 115 -20.65 3.07 30.18
CA SER A 115 -20.74 3.36 28.74
C SER A 115 -20.84 2.08 27.92
N LEU A 116 -19.97 1.10 28.17
CA LEU A 116 -19.98 -0.18 27.47
C LEU A 116 -21.21 -1.02 27.83
N GLY A 117 -21.66 -0.94 29.08
CA GLY A 117 -22.87 -1.60 29.56
C GLY A 117 -24.14 -1.11 28.87
N ALA A 118 -24.21 0.18 28.53
CA ALA A 118 -25.30 0.71 27.69
C ALA A 118 -25.30 0.05 26.30
N LEU A 119 -24.15 0.05 25.62
CA LEU A 119 -24.04 -0.50 24.25
C LEU A 119 -24.32 -2.02 24.19
N ILE A 120 -23.94 -2.76 25.22
CA ILE A 120 -24.26 -4.19 25.34
C ILE A 120 -25.76 -4.41 25.53
N ARG A 121 -26.45 -3.59 26.35
CA ARG A 121 -27.90 -3.66 26.54
C ARG A 121 -28.68 -3.30 25.28
N ASP A 122 -28.18 -2.34 24.51
CA ASP A 122 -28.77 -1.89 23.25
C ASP A 122 -28.50 -2.89 22.09
N GLY A 123 -27.76 -3.97 22.34
CA GLY A 123 -27.47 -5.02 21.34
C GLY A 123 -26.53 -4.56 20.22
N VAL A 124 -25.70 -3.54 20.47
CA VAL A 124 -24.81 -2.96 19.46
C VAL A 124 -23.81 -4.02 18.97
N THR A 125 -23.70 -4.15 17.64
CA THR A 125 -22.78 -5.11 17.00
C THR A 125 -21.32 -4.74 17.26
N TRP A 126 -20.50 -5.72 17.60
CA TRP A 126 -19.06 -5.55 17.73
C TRP A 126 -18.39 -5.86 16.39
N ARG A 127 -17.50 -4.98 15.95
CA ARG A 127 -16.61 -5.18 14.80
C ARG A 127 -15.20 -5.38 15.34
N MET A 128 -14.72 -6.62 15.32
CA MET A 128 -13.45 -6.98 15.93
C MET A 128 -12.49 -7.54 14.91
N ARG A 129 -11.30 -6.94 14.81
CA ARG A 129 -10.23 -7.40 13.93
C ARG A 129 -9.47 -8.59 14.53
N ALA A 130 -9.26 -9.61 13.70
CA ALA A 130 -8.37 -10.75 13.92
C ALA A 130 -7.65 -11.08 12.60
N GLU A 131 -6.37 -11.42 12.66
CA GLU A 131 -5.54 -11.64 11.47
C GLU A 131 -5.28 -13.13 11.22
N THR A 132 -4.95 -13.92 12.27
CA THR A 132 -4.60 -15.35 12.17
C THR A 132 -5.76 -16.29 12.54
N ASP A 133 -5.65 -17.57 12.20
CA ASP A 133 -6.63 -18.60 12.56
C ASP A 133 -6.82 -18.76 14.09
N GLU A 134 -5.77 -18.61 14.89
CA GLU A 134 -5.82 -18.64 16.37
C GLU A 134 -6.54 -17.42 16.93
N GLU A 135 -6.33 -16.25 16.35
CA GLU A 135 -7.03 -15.03 16.74
C GLU A 135 -8.52 -15.13 16.42
N VAL A 136 -8.86 -15.56 15.19
CA VAL A 136 -10.27 -15.80 14.81
C VAL A 136 -10.92 -16.85 15.70
N ALA A 137 -10.20 -17.93 16.04
CA ALA A 137 -10.68 -18.96 16.97
C ALA A 137 -11.00 -18.40 18.37
N ALA A 138 -10.04 -17.68 18.97
CA ALA A 138 -10.18 -17.12 20.31
C ALA A 138 -11.28 -16.05 20.38
N LEU A 139 -11.41 -15.24 19.32
CA LEU A 139 -12.45 -14.23 19.19
C LEU A 139 -13.85 -14.86 19.11
N ILE A 140 -14.04 -15.85 18.24
CA ILE A 140 -15.32 -16.54 18.08
C ILE A 140 -15.75 -17.21 19.38
N GLU A 141 -14.84 -17.93 20.05
CA GLU A 141 -15.13 -18.59 21.34
C GLU A 141 -15.59 -17.58 22.40
N PHE A 142 -14.89 -16.46 22.53
CA PHE A 142 -15.25 -15.41 23.48
C PHE A 142 -16.62 -14.77 23.18
N PHE A 143 -16.91 -14.44 21.92
CA PHE A 143 -18.18 -13.82 21.54
C PHE A 143 -19.37 -14.77 21.63
N GLN A 144 -19.19 -16.06 21.28
CA GLN A 144 -20.20 -17.10 21.50
C GLN A 144 -20.50 -17.31 22.99
N ALA A 145 -19.46 -17.44 23.83
CA ALA A 145 -19.62 -17.60 25.28
C ALA A 145 -20.30 -16.37 25.92
N SER A 146 -19.96 -15.17 25.45
CA SER A 146 -20.53 -13.91 25.93
C SER A 146 -21.93 -13.60 25.38
N LYS A 147 -22.36 -14.33 24.33
CA LYS A 147 -23.60 -14.11 23.55
C LYS A 147 -23.73 -12.69 23.00
N LEU A 148 -22.62 -12.15 22.50
CA LEU A 148 -22.57 -10.79 21.94
C LEU A 148 -22.55 -10.85 20.39
N PRO A 149 -23.25 -9.94 19.70
CA PRO A 149 -23.23 -9.87 18.24
C PRO A 149 -21.85 -9.44 17.72
N LEU A 150 -21.30 -10.20 16.77
CA LEU A 150 -19.96 -10.02 16.22
C LEU A 150 -19.98 -9.96 14.68
N VAL A 151 -19.14 -9.07 14.14
CA VAL A 151 -18.62 -9.06 12.77
C VAL A 151 -17.11 -9.25 12.88
N VAL A 152 -16.56 -10.25 12.19
CA VAL A 152 -15.11 -10.50 12.17
C VAL A 152 -14.48 -9.65 11.06
N GLU A 153 -13.44 -8.89 11.37
CA GLU A 153 -12.72 -8.04 10.41
C GLU A 153 -11.27 -8.51 10.22
N GLY A 154 -10.72 -8.37 9.01
CA GLY A 154 -9.34 -8.76 8.70
C GLY A 154 -9.25 -10.12 7.99
N LEU A 155 -8.75 -11.13 8.71
CA LEU A 155 -8.55 -12.52 8.29
C LEU A 155 -7.44 -12.74 7.23
N GLU A 156 -6.51 -11.80 7.05
CA GLU A 156 -5.44 -11.91 6.04
C GLU A 156 -4.56 -13.17 6.16
N LEU A 157 -4.45 -13.74 7.37
CA LEU A 157 -3.61 -14.90 7.72
C LEU A 157 -4.46 -16.07 8.28
N ALA A 158 -5.76 -16.12 7.96
CA ALA A 158 -6.70 -17.11 8.50
C ALA A 158 -7.32 -18.04 7.40
N PRO A 159 -6.52 -18.81 6.65
CA PRO A 159 -7.00 -19.66 5.55
C PRO A 159 -7.92 -20.81 5.98
N ASP A 160 -7.88 -21.25 7.24
CA ASP A 160 -8.58 -22.46 7.68
C ASP A 160 -9.82 -22.17 8.57
N SER A 161 -10.05 -20.91 8.94
CA SER A 161 -11.19 -20.48 9.77
C SER A 161 -12.56 -20.46 9.06
N ALA A 162 -12.62 -20.69 7.75
CA ALA A 162 -13.85 -20.52 6.97
C ALA A 162 -15.04 -21.35 7.50
N GLN A 163 -14.83 -22.63 7.84
CA GLN A 163 -15.88 -23.47 8.41
C GLN A 163 -16.24 -23.03 9.84
N ARG A 164 -15.25 -22.66 10.66
CA ARG A 164 -15.48 -22.17 12.04
C ARG A 164 -16.37 -20.94 12.06
N ILE A 165 -16.13 -19.99 11.15
CA ILE A 165 -16.94 -18.78 11.00
C ILE A 165 -18.35 -19.13 10.53
N LYS A 166 -18.47 -20.07 9.58
CA LYS A 166 -19.77 -20.56 9.10
C LYS A 166 -20.61 -21.18 10.21
N ASP A 167 -20.01 -22.04 11.02
CA ASP A 167 -20.66 -22.70 12.15
C ASP A 167 -21.02 -21.71 13.27
N ALA A 168 -20.21 -20.67 13.46
CA ALA A 168 -20.49 -19.59 14.40
C ALA A 168 -21.59 -18.62 13.93
N GLY A 169 -21.86 -18.55 12.63
CA GLY A 169 -22.90 -17.72 12.03
C GLY A 169 -22.58 -16.22 11.97
N TYR A 170 -21.33 -15.82 12.19
CA TYR A 170 -20.94 -14.40 12.17
C TYR A 170 -20.58 -13.93 10.74
N PRO A 171 -21.03 -12.73 10.32
CA PRO A 171 -20.59 -12.10 9.07
C PRO A 171 -19.11 -11.66 9.12
N VAL A 172 -18.52 -11.49 7.93
CA VAL A 172 -17.10 -11.13 7.76
C VAL A 172 -16.93 -9.86 6.93
N ILE A 173 -16.03 -8.98 7.39
CA ILE A 173 -15.40 -7.93 6.58
C ILE A 173 -13.96 -8.37 6.29
N PHE A 174 -13.75 -9.00 5.13
CA PHE A 174 -12.43 -9.46 4.73
C PHE A 174 -11.59 -8.26 4.30
N GLN A 175 -10.46 -8.03 4.96
CA GLN A 175 -9.49 -7.07 4.47
C GLN A 175 -8.58 -7.77 3.47
N VAL A 176 -8.54 -7.26 2.25
CA VAL A 176 -7.68 -7.86 1.22
C VAL A 176 -6.23 -7.50 1.50
N THR A 177 -5.34 -8.50 1.48
CA THR A 177 -3.91 -8.29 1.70
C THR A 177 -3.35 -7.26 0.73
N GLN A 178 -2.65 -6.26 1.26
CA GLN A 178 -1.90 -5.33 0.42
C GLN A 178 -0.72 -6.06 -0.25
N PRO A 179 -0.54 -5.97 -1.58
CA PRO A 179 0.71 -6.34 -2.23
C PRO A 179 1.84 -5.51 -1.62
N SER A 180 2.68 -6.13 -0.80
CA SER A 180 3.67 -5.45 0.03
C SER A 180 5.02 -6.14 -0.09
N LEU A 181 6.10 -5.37 -0.05
CA LEU A 181 7.48 -5.88 0.02
C LEU A 181 7.87 -6.33 1.45
N ALA A 182 6.90 -6.80 2.24
CA ALA A 182 7.14 -7.28 3.59
C ALA A 182 7.91 -8.60 3.54
N ASN A 183 8.88 -8.76 4.43
CA ASN A 183 9.68 -9.96 4.55
C ASN A 183 8.93 -10.97 5.44
N TYR A 184 8.30 -11.97 4.83
CA TYR A 184 7.59 -13.06 5.52
C TYR A 184 8.49 -14.27 5.85
N GLY A 185 9.82 -14.12 5.86
CA GLY A 185 10.75 -15.22 6.12
C GLY A 185 10.77 -16.28 5.01
N LYS A 186 11.36 -17.45 5.29
CA LYS A 186 11.46 -18.59 4.35
C LYS A 186 11.05 -19.95 4.92
N ASP A 187 10.92 -20.07 6.25
CA ASP A 187 10.66 -21.34 6.92
C ASP A 187 9.24 -21.87 6.62
N ALA A 188 9.04 -23.17 6.81
CA ALA A 188 7.78 -23.84 6.44
C ALA A 188 6.58 -23.46 7.32
N ASP A 189 6.85 -22.93 8.51
CA ASP A 189 5.92 -22.43 9.53
C ASP A 189 5.65 -20.92 9.44
N GLN A 190 6.24 -20.21 8.48
CA GLN A 190 6.00 -18.78 8.31
C GLN A 190 4.60 -18.50 7.76
N GLU A 191 3.80 -17.77 8.55
CA GLU A 191 2.52 -17.21 8.14
C GLU A 191 2.71 -16.27 6.93
N ARG A 192 2.08 -16.61 5.81
CA ARG A 192 1.99 -15.75 4.62
C ARG A 192 0.52 -15.49 4.30
N PRO A 193 0.15 -14.29 3.84
CA PRO A 193 -1.22 -14.02 3.45
C PRO A 193 -1.68 -14.91 2.31
N ASP A 194 -2.82 -15.60 2.51
CA ASP A 194 -3.41 -16.47 1.51
C ASP A 194 -4.46 -15.68 0.71
N PRO A 195 -4.26 -15.43 -0.60
CA PRO A 195 -5.24 -14.69 -1.40
C PRO A 195 -6.59 -15.41 -1.51
N THR A 196 -6.65 -16.73 -1.23
CA THR A 196 -7.86 -17.55 -1.32
C THR A 196 -8.78 -17.46 -0.11
N VAL A 197 -8.42 -16.77 0.99
CA VAL A 197 -9.29 -16.65 2.18
C VAL A 197 -10.72 -16.20 1.81
N ALA A 198 -10.85 -15.16 0.97
CA ALA A 198 -12.16 -14.66 0.53
C ALA A 198 -12.99 -15.70 -0.24
N SER A 199 -12.35 -16.49 -1.10
CA SER A 199 -13.04 -17.51 -1.91
C SER A 199 -13.37 -18.76 -1.09
N ARG A 200 -12.51 -19.16 -0.13
CA ARG A 200 -12.81 -20.21 0.86
C ARG A 200 -14.00 -19.84 1.75
N LEU A 201 -14.03 -18.60 2.28
CA LEU A 201 -15.16 -18.07 3.05
C LEU A 201 -16.46 -18.12 2.26
N ALA A 202 -16.44 -17.65 1.00
CA ALA A 202 -17.61 -17.68 0.13
C ALA A 202 -18.05 -19.11 -0.22
N ALA A 203 -17.10 -20.03 -0.43
CA ALA A 203 -17.37 -21.45 -0.70
C ALA A 203 -17.98 -22.18 0.52
N ALA A 204 -17.59 -21.81 1.75
CA ALA A 204 -18.26 -22.24 2.98
C ALA A 204 -19.65 -21.60 3.16
N GLY A 205 -20.05 -20.66 2.29
CA GLY A 205 -21.32 -19.94 2.37
C GLY A 205 -21.35 -18.89 3.48
N VAL A 206 -20.20 -18.31 3.84
CA VAL A 206 -20.11 -17.13 4.70
C VAL A 206 -20.37 -15.86 3.86
N PRO A 207 -21.26 -14.94 4.28
CA PRO A 207 -21.38 -13.64 3.64
C PRO A 207 -20.12 -12.80 3.88
N VAL A 208 -19.39 -12.52 2.81
CA VAL A 208 -18.16 -11.71 2.83
C VAL A 208 -18.44 -10.31 2.29
N ALA A 209 -18.25 -9.29 3.12
CA ALA A 209 -18.00 -7.92 2.69
C ALA A 209 -16.48 -7.72 2.50
N ILE A 210 -16.08 -6.83 1.60
CA ILE A 210 -14.67 -6.59 1.25
C ILE A 210 -14.23 -5.19 1.72
N GLN A 211 -13.08 -5.13 2.39
CA GLN A 211 -12.42 -3.90 2.81
C GLN A 211 -11.12 -3.69 2.02
N GLY A 212 -10.97 -2.49 1.45
CA GLY A 212 -9.70 -1.99 0.94
C GLY A 212 -9.02 -1.05 1.94
N TRP A 213 -7.72 -0.81 1.77
CA TRP A 213 -6.88 0.01 2.68
C TRP A 213 -7.29 1.49 2.71
N THR A 214 -7.91 1.97 1.64
CA THR A 214 -8.57 3.28 1.57
C THR A 214 -9.87 3.19 0.77
N PRO A 215 -10.82 4.13 0.92
CA PRO A 215 -12.01 4.20 0.07
C PRO A 215 -11.69 4.23 -1.44
N THR A 216 -10.53 4.77 -1.85
CA THR A 216 -10.14 4.77 -3.28
C THR A 216 -9.62 3.44 -3.79
N SER A 217 -9.20 2.53 -2.90
CA SER A 217 -8.67 1.21 -3.26
C SER A 217 -9.72 0.10 -3.32
N LEU A 218 -10.98 0.38 -2.97
CA LEU A 218 -12.02 -0.64 -2.75
C LEU A 218 -12.25 -1.57 -3.97
N ARG A 219 -12.33 -1.02 -5.19
CA ARG A 219 -12.46 -1.82 -6.43
C ARG A 219 -11.20 -2.65 -6.72
N PHE A 220 -10.02 -2.14 -6.40
CA PHE A 220 -8.77 -2.87 -6.58
C PHE A 220 -8.62 -4.01 -5.56
N ALA A 221 -9.09 -3.80 -4.32
CA ALA A 221 -9.21 -4.87 -3.32
C ALA A 221 -10.16 -5.97 -3.80
N ALA A 222 -11.33 -5.63 -4.34
CA ALA A 222 -12.25 -6.60 -4.93
C ALA A 222 -11.60 -7.40 -6.08
N ALA A 223 -10.89 -6.75 -6.99
CA ALA A 223 -10.16 -7.43 -8.07
C ALA A 223 -9.03 -8.36 -7.56
N LEU A 224 -8.35 -8.00 -6.46
CA LEU A 224 -7.39 -8.89 -5.81
C LEU A 224 -8.06 -10.09 -5.13
N ALA A 225 -9.25 -9.92 -4.53
CA ALA A 225 -10.04 -11.05 -4.03
C ALA A 225 -10.50 -11.98 -5.18
N MET A 226 -10.80 -11.43 -6.36
CA MET A 226 -11.08 -12.21 -7.56
C MET A 226 -9.86 -12.99 -8.06
N ARG A 227 -8.65 -12.40 -8.00
CA ARG A 227 -7.39 -13.12 -8.25
C ARG A 227 -7.20 -14.27 -7.24
N GLY A 228 -7.76 -14.16 -6.03
CA GLY A 228 -7.88 -15.23 -5.04
C GLY A 228 -8.94 -16.31 -5.33
N GLY A 229 -9.62 -16.25 -6.48
CA GLY A 229 -10.67 -17.20 -6.86
C GLY A 229 -12.07 -16.83 -6.40
N LEU A 230 -12.31 -15.61 -5.90
CA LEU A 230 -13.66 -15.10 -5.67
C LEU A 230 -14.30 -14.78 -7.04
N SER A 231 -15.59 -15.08 -7.25
CA SER A 231 -16.23 -14.73 -8.52
C SER A 231 -16.50 -13.22 -8.62
N ASP A 232 -16.65 -12.71 -9.85
CA ASP A 232 -16.95 -11.30 -10.13
C ASP A 232 -18.22 -10.82 -9.40
N GLU A 233 -19.26 -11.65 -9.40
CA GLU A 233 -20.53 -11.37 -8.74
C GLU A 233 -20.36 -11.28 -7.22
N LEU A 234 -19.62 -12.22 -6.62
CA LEU A 234 -19.37 -12.27 -5.18
C LEU A 234 -18.46 -11.12 -4.72
N ALA A 235 -17.53 -10.69 -5.57
CA ALA A 235 -16.67 -9.54 -5.32
C ALA A 235 -17.43 -8.21 -5.40
N LEU A 236 -18.30 -8.07 -6.42
CA LEU A 236 -19.19 -6.92 -6.57
C LEU A 236 -20.19 -6.82 -5.40
N GLU A 237 -20.84 -7.92 -5.03
CA GLU A 237 -21.70 -8.00 -3.83
C GLU A 237 -20.91 -7.63 -2.56
N GLY A 238 -19.66 -8.10 -2.45
CA GLY A 238 -18.77 -7.85 -1.33
C GLY A 238 -18.48 -6.36 -1.07
N ILE A 239 -18.45 -5.53 -2.11
CA ILE A 239 -18.28 -4.07 -1.99
C ILE A 239 -19.60 -3.28 -2.10
N THR A 240 -20.75 -3.94 -2.23
CA THR A 240 -22.07 -3.30 -2.36
C THR A 240 -23.09 -3.86 -1.37
N SER A 241 -23.88 -4.86 -1.76
CA SER A 241 -25.03 -5.36 -1.01
C SER A 241 -24.64 -6.02 0.30
N ARG A 242 -23.52 -6.78 0.33
CA ARG A 242 -23.01 -7.43 1.54
C ARG A 242 -22.39 -6.42 2.49
N ALA A 243 -21.63 -5.45 1.97
CA ALA A 243 -21.14 -4.34 2.77
C ALA A 243 -22.29 -3.59 3.45
N ALA A 244 -23.37 -3.28 2.72
CA ALA A 244 -24.55 -2.63 3.29
C ALA A 244 -25.30 -3.50 4.32
N GLN A 245 -25.38 -4.83 4.12
CA GLN A 245 -25.97 -5.76 5.09
C GLN A 245 -25.15 -5.84 6.39
N VAL A 246 -23.83 -6.00 6.28
CA VAL A 246 -22.92 -6.10 7.43
C VAL A 246 -22.85 -4.78 8.22
N LEU A 247 -23.09 -3.65 7.55
CA LEU A 247 -23.19 -2.33 8.15
C LEU A 247 -24.61 -1.95 8.62
N HIS A 248 -25.61 -2.84 8.47
CA HIS A 248 -27.02 -2.62 8.84
C HIS A 248 -27.73 -1.47 8.12
N VAL A 249 -27.31 -1.13 6.89
CA VAL A 249 -27.87 -0.03 6.05
C VAL A 249 -28.42 -0.51 4.69
N SER A 250 -28.66 -1.82 4.54
CA SER A 250 -29.10 -2.44 3.28
C SER A 250 -30.53 -2.15 2.85
N ASP A 251 -31.31 -1.50 3.72
CA ASP A 251 -32.64 -0.95 3.43
C ASP A 251 -32.54 0.32 2.56
N ARG A 252 -31.45 1.10 2.70
CA ARG A 252 -31.23 2.36 1.97
C ARG A 252 -30.25 2.25 0.81
N VAL A 253 -29.12 1.54 0.99
CA VAL A 253 -28.00 1.54 0.02
C VAL A 253 -27.49 0.13 -0.29
N GLY A 254 -26.63 0.01 -1.31
CA GLY A 254 -25.95 -1.25 -1.66
C GLY A 254 -26.69 -2.15 -2.63
N SER A 255 -27.91 -1.81 -3.06
CA SER A 255 -28.53 -2.41 -4.25
C SER A 255 -29.44 -1.42 -4.98
N LEU A 256 -29.73 -1.66 -6.26
CA LEU A 256 -30.57 -0.79 -7.09
C LEU A 256 -31.98 -1.38 -7.18
N LYS A 257 -32.86 -0.99 -6.26
CA LYS A 257 -34.26 -1.45 -6.17
C LYS A 257 -35.21 -0.27 -5.91
N PRO A 258 -36.51 -0.38 -6.27
CA PRO A 258 -37.50 0.65 -5.93
C PRO A 258 -37.52 0.95 -4.43
N GLY A 259 -37.45 2.23 -4.07
CA GLY A 259 -37.46 2.69 -2.67
C GLY A 259 -36.07 2.84 -2.02
N MET A 260 -34.98 2.50 -2.72
CA MET A 260 -33.60 2.71 -2.24
C MET A 260 -33.04 4.06 -2.70
N ASP A 261 -32.01 4.55 -2.00
CA ASP A 261 -31.33 5.79 -2.31
C ASP A 261 -30.57 5.68 -3.67
N ALA A 262 -30.58 6.75 -4.47
CA ALA A 262 -30.03 6.76 -5.83
C ALA A 262 -28.50 7.02 -5.88
N ASP A 263 -27.73 6.12 -5.27
CA ASP A 263 -26.26 6.11 -5.27
C ASP A 263 -25.73 5.26 -6.46
N ILE A 264 -25.10 5.87 -7.47
CA ILE A 264 -24.81 5.24 -8.78
C ILE A 264 -23.40 5.61 -9.30
N VAL A 265 -22.74 4.72 -10.06
CA VAL A 265 -21.41 4.94 -10.67
C VAL A 265 -21.37 4.48 -12.13
N VAL A 266 -20.65 5.21 -12.99
CA VAL A 266 -20.47 4.94 -14.44
C VAL A 266 -18.97 4.82 -14.77
N PHE A 267 -18.58 3.94 -15.70
CA PHE A 267 -17.16 3.64 -16.03
C PHE A 267 -16.87 3.64 -17.55
N ASN A 268 -15.59 3.72 -17.94
CA ASN A 268 -15.12 3.57 -19.33
C ASN A 268 -14.73 2.12 -19.72
N GLY A 269 -15.01 1.15 -18.86
CA GLY A 269 -14.77 -0.28 -19.00
C GLY A 269 -15.57 -1.08 -17.96
N ALA A 270 -15.29 -2.36 -17.75
CA ALA A 270 -16.02 -3.19 -16.77
C ALA A 270 -15.75 -2.73 -15.31
N PRO A 271 -16.74 -2.69 -14.39
CA PRO A 271 -16.55 -2.11 -13.05
C PRO A 271 -15.42 -2.73 -12.21
N MET A 272 -15.25 -4.06 -12.30
CA MET A 272 -14.21 -4.84 -11.61
C MET A 272 -12.90 -4.95 -12.39
N ASP A 273 -12.87 -4.54 -13.66
CA ASP A 273 -11.61 -4.35 -14.38
C ASP A 273 -10.89 -3.12 -13.80
N VAL A 274 -9.66 -3.33 -13.32
CA VAL A 274 -8.82 -2.31 -12.70
C VAL A 274 -8.36 -1.23 -13.68
N ALA A 275 -8.39 -1.50 -15.00
CA ALA A 275 -8.16 -0.49 -16.03
C ALA A 275 -9.33 0.51 -16.16
N SER A 276 -10.52 0.18 -15.64
CA SER A 276 -11.74 0.98 -15.79
C SER A 276 -11.78 2.19 -14.86
N SER A 277 -11.74 3.36 -15.47
CA SER A 277 -11.90 4.67 -14.86
C SER A 277 -13.37 5.04 -14.70
N VAL A 278 -13.71 5.72 -13.59
CA VAL A 278 -15.04 6.31 -13.39
C VAL A 278 -15.22 7.51 -14.32
N LEU A 279 -16.39 7.59 -14.95
CA LEU A 279 -16.87 8.72 -15.73
C LEU A 279 -17.75 9.65 -14.89
N VAL A 280 -18.73 9.10 -14.17
CA VAL A 280 -19.70 9.85 -13.36
C VAL A 280 -20.02 9.08 -12.07
N THR A 281 -20.22 9.79 -10.96
CA THR A 281 -20.76 9.25 -9.71
C THR A 281 -21.92 10.12 -9.24
N LEU A 282 -23.04 9.50 -8.89
CA LEU A 282 -24.22 10.13 -8.33
C LEU A 282 -24.43 9.64 -6.89
N VAL A 283 -24.98 10.53 -6.04
CA VAL A 283 -25.36 10.26 -4.66
C VAL A 283 -26.71 10.93 -4.43
N ASP A 284 -27.69 10.19 -3.90
CA ASP A 284 -29.08 10.66 -3.78
C ASP A 284 -29.67 11.18 -5.12
N GLY A 285 -29.18 10.67 -6.25
CA GLY A 285 -29.59 11.08 -7.60
C GLY A 285 -28.88 12.33 -8.14
N GLU A 286 -28.10 13.03 -7.33
CA GLU A 286 -27.35 14.22 -7.72
C GLU A 286 -25.92 13.90 -8.16
N VAL A 287 -25.42 14.63 -9.18
CA VAL A 287 -24.07 14.39 -9.75
C VAL A 287 -23.00 14.90 -8.79
N ALA A 288 -22.35 13.95 -8.10
CA ALA A 288 -21.30 14.20 -7.11
C ALA A 288 -19.88 14.17 -7.70
N TYR A 289 -19.71 13.53 -8.87
CA TYR A 289 -18.47 13.57 -9.66
C TYR A 289 -18.77 13.42 -11.14
N ASP A 290 -18.06 14.17 -11.97
CA ASP A 290 -18.08 14.12 -13.44
C ASP A 290 -16.63 14.28 -13.94
N ALA A 291 -16.16 13.33 -14.75
CA ALA A 291 -14.79 13.30 -15.25
C ALA A 291 -14.51 14.34 -16.34
N GLU A 292 -15.51 14.66 -17.20
CA GLU A 292 -15.35 15.65 -18.27
C GLU A 292 -15.34 17.07 -17.70
N GLU A 293 -16.24 17.37 -16.76
CA GLU A 293 -16.28 18.67 -16.08
C GLU A 293 -15.01 18.93 -15.26
N VAL A 294 -14.48 17.92 -14.56
CA VAL A 294 -13.19 18.04 -13.85
C VAL A 294 -12.02 18.21 -14.83
N ALA A 295 -12.01 17.51 -15.97
CA ALA A 295 -10.99 17.71 -17.00
C ALA A 295 -11.02 19.14 -17.57
N ARG A 296 -12.23 19.67 -17.84
CA ARG A 296 -12.45 21.06 -18.29
C ARG A 296 -11.90 22.07 -17.28
N GLN A 297 -12.31 21.98 -16.02
CA GLN A 297 -11.85 22.88 -14.95
C GLN A 297 -10.32 22.84 -14.74
N LEU A 298 -9.70 21.66 -14.85
CA LEU A 298 -8.25 21.52 -14.75
C LEU A 298 -7.52 22.19 -15.94
N SER A 299 -8.06 22.07 -17.16
CA SER A 299 -7.50 22.72 -18.35
C SER A 299 -7.56 24.25 -18.26
N GLU A 300 -8.68 24.81 -17.78
CA GLU A 300 -8.87 26.24 -17.57
C GLU A 300 -7.92 26.80 -16.51
N LYS A 301 -7.70 26.06 -15.42
CA LYS A 301 -6.76 26.42 -14.35
C LYS A 301 -5.30 26.38 -14.82
N ALA A 302 -4.92 25.41 -15.66
CA ALA A 302 -3.56 25.30 -16.19
C ALA A 302 -3.18 26.50 -17.10
N MET A 303 -4.15 27.12 -17.77
CA MET A 303 -3.90 28.30 -18.62
C MET A 303 -3.78 29.63 -17.84
N LYS A 304 -4.10 29.66 -16.54
CA LYS A 304 -4.04 30.89 -15.70
C LYS A 304 -3.45 30.62 -14.31
N PRO A 305 -2.11 30.51 -14.20
CA PRO A 305 -1.45 30.35 -12.89
C PRO A 305 -1.59 31.62 -12.04
N GLY A 306 -2.55 31.63 -11.11
CA GLY A 306 -2.74 32.70 -10.11
C GLY A 306 -4.18 33.06 -9.73
N GLY A 307 -5.19 32.55 -10.43
CA GLY A 307 -6.61 32.87 -10.15
C GLY A 307 -7.26 31.96 -9.10
N SER A 308 -8.00 32.55 -8.15
CA SER A 308 -8.96 31.83 -7.31
C SER A 308 -10.24 31.51 -8.09
N LEU A 309 -10.86 30.36 -7.83
CA LEU A 309 -12.07 29.91 -8.51
C LEU A 309 -13.32 30.52 -7.85
N ALA A 310 -14.02 31.37 -8.60
CA ALA A 310 -15.44 31.61 -8.38
C ALA A 310 -16.23 30.60 -9.23
N THR A 311 -17.09 29.80 -8.61
CA THR A 311 -17.96 28.83 -9.29
C THR A 311 -19.28 29.47 -9.69
N LYS A 312 -19.62 29.45 -10.99
CA LYS A 312 -21.01 29.35 -11.45
C LYS A 312 -21.16 28.84 -12.90
N ASP A 313 -22.02 27.83 -13.02
CA ASP A 313 -22.94 27.48 -14.12
C ASP A 313 -22.45 27.25 -15.57
N ARG A 314 -22.22 25.95 -15.83
CA ARG A 314 -22.68 25.12 -16.98
C ARG A 314 -23.28 25.81 -18.23
N ALA A 315 -22.69 25.52 -19.40
CA ALA A 315 -23.31 25.25 -20.73
C ALA A 315 -22.20 25.24 -21.82
N ALA A 316 -22.24 24.50 -22.94
CA ALA A 316 -23.15 23.46 -23.46
C ALA A 316 -22.37 22.47 -24.36
N ILE A 317 -22.97 21.31 -24.67
CA ILE A 317 -22.36 20.21 -25.43
C ILE A 317 -22.24 20.54 -26.93
N MET A 318 -21.08 20.27 -27.53
CA MET A 318 -20.83 20.36 -28.97
C MET A 318 -21.16 19.02 -29.69
N PRO A 319 -21.59 19.04 -30.97
CA PRO A 319 -22.09 17.86 -31.66
C PRO A 319 -21.03 16.76 -31.90
N SER A 320 -21.49 15.52 -32.03
CA SER A 320 -20.66 14.31 -32.10
C SER A 320 -19.79 14.25 -33.36
N ILE A 321 -18.47 14.31 -33.14
CA ILE A 321 -17.46 14.24 -34.20
C ILE A 321 -17.08 12.76 -34.44
N PRO A 322 -17.04 12.25 -35.69
CA PRO A 322 -16.50 10.93 -36.03
C PRO A 322 -15.11 10.73 -35.41
N THR A 323 -14.82 9.56 -34.83
CA THR A 323 -13.61 9.34 -34.04
C THR A 323 -12.80 8.16 -34.58
N VAL A 324 -11.54 8.37 -34.98
CA VAL A 324 -10.64 7.28 -35.42
C VAL A 324 -9.75 6.87 -34.26
N ILE A 325 -9.82 5.62 -33.82
CA ILE A 325 -8.79 5.03 -32.96
C ILE A 325 -7.64 4.57 -33.85
N ALA A 326 -6.46 5.13 -33.64
CA ALA A 326 -5.22 4.68 -34.26
C ALA A 326 -4.31 4.14 -33.16
N VAL A 327 -4.08 2.82 -33.16
CA VAL A 327 -3.14 2.14 -32.26
C VAL A 327 -2.05 1.47 -33.10
N GLU A 328 -0.85 1.32 -32.54
CA GLU A 328 0.25 0.73 -33.29
C GLU A 328 0.09 -0.79 -33.41
N GLU A 329 -0.39 -1.43 -32.33
CA GLU A 329 -0.76 -2.84 -32.33
C GLU A 329 -2.23 -3.03 -31.91
N LEU A 330 -3.01 -3.64 -32.80
CA LEU A 330 -4.36 -4.13 -32.51
C LEU A 330 -4.29 -5.66 -32.46
N HIS A 331 -4.00 -6.21 -31.29
CA HIS A 331 -3.98 -7.66 -31.04
C HIS A 331 -5.42 -8.15 -30.87
N LEU A 332 -5.85 -9.09 -31.71
CA LEU A 332 -7.25 -9.54 -31.75
C LEU A 332 -7.58 -10.61 -30.69
N GLY A 333 -6.66 -10.89 -29.76
CA GLY A 333 -6.84 -11.85 -28.65
C GLY A 333 -6.86 -13.34 -29.05
N ASN A 334 -6.85 -13.64 -30.35
CA ASN A 334 -6.91 -14.99 -30.93
C ASN A 334 -5.57 -15.49 -31.52
N GLY A 335 -4.48 -14.76 -31.30
CA GLY A 335 -3.16 -15.02 -31.90
C GLY A 335 -2.89 -14.28 -33.21
N GLN A 336 -3.85 -13.52 -33.77
CA GLN A 336 -3.60 -12.54 -34.83
C GLN A 336 -3.41 -11.12 -34.28
N VAL A 337 -2.56 -10.35 -34.96
CA VAL A 337 -2.27 -8.94 -34.69
C VAL A 337 -2.37 -8.18 -36.00
N LEU A 338 -3.07 -7.05 -35.99
CA LEU A 338 -3.14 -6.11 -37.12
C LEU A 338 -2.13 -4.99 -36.88
N THR A 339 -1.26 -4.74 -37.87
CA THR A 339 -0.14 -3.80 -37.79
C THR A 339 0.06 -3.05 -39.11
N PRO A 340 -0.21 -1.73 -39.18
CA PRO A 340 -0.78 -0.90 -38.12
C PRO A 340 -2.24 -1.28 -37.79
N GLY A 341 -2.74 -0.88 -36.62
CA GLY A 341 -4.10 -1.19 -36.17
C GLY A 341 -5.00 0.05 -36.15
N GLU A 342 -5.72 0.32 -37.24
CA GLU A 342 -6.72 1.40 -37.25
C GLU A 342 -8.14 0.85 -37.00
N LEU A 343 -8.95 1.65 -36.29
CA LEU A 343 -10.29 1.30 -35.84
C LEU A 343 -11.19 2.55 -35.90
N LEU A 344 -11.98 2.68 -36.96
CA LEU A 344 -12.88 3.83 -37.15
C LEU A 344 -14.11 3.67 -36.29
N ILE A 345 -14.44 4.71 -35.52
CA ILE A 345 -15.67 4.81 -34.73
C ILE A 345 -16.52 5.97 -35.25
N GLN A 346 -17.75 5.70 -35.68
CA GLN A 346 -18.73 6.74 -35.99
C GLN A 346 -20.00 6.50 -35.18
N ASN A 347 -20.60 7.57 -34.65
CA ASN A 347 -21.86 7.52 -33.91
C ASN A 347 -21.88 6.45 -32.80
N GLY A 348 -20.73 6.25 -32.13
CA GLY A 348 -20.55 5.29 -31.04
C GLY A 348 -20.35 3.82 -31.46
N ARG A 349 -20.08 3.50 -32.73
CA ARG A 349 -19.83 2.13 -33.20
C ARG A 349 -18.53 2.02 -33.99
N ILE A 350 -17.80 0.90 -33.80
CA ILE A 350 -16.72 0.50 -34.69
C ILE A 350 -17.33 0.22 -36.07
N VAL A 351 -16.93 1.02 -37.06
CA VAL A 351 -17.39 0.92 -38.46
C VAL A 351 -16.42 0.05 -39.27
N GLU A 352 -15.12 0.17 -39.01
CA GLU A 352 -14.05 -0.59 -39.66
C GLU A 352 -12.93 -0.87 -38.65
N ALA A 353 -12.23 -2.00 -38.81
CA ALA A 353 -10.99 -2.33 -38.11
C ALA A 353 -10.04 -3.07 -39.07
N GLY A 354 -8.79 -2.60 -39.20
CA GLY A 354 -7.85 -3.10 -40.21
C GLY A 354 -6.57 -2.27 -40.30
N GLU A 355 -5.73 -2.54 -41.30
CA GLU A 355 -4.49 -1.77 -41.55
C GLU A 355 -4.75 -0.30 -41.89
N ARG A 356 -5.91 0.00 -42.47
CA ARG A 356 -6.43 1.35 -42.64
C ARG A 356 -7.95 1.36 -42.56
N VAL A 357 -8.46 2.48 -42.08
CA VAL A 357 -9.89 2.78 -42.04
C VAL A 357 -10.20 4.13 -42.69
N SER A 358 -11.45 4.31 -43.09
CA SER A 358 -11.95 5.52 -43.73
C SER A 358 -11.80 6.74 -42.81
N ARG A 359 -11.38 7.89 -43.36
CA ARG A 359 -11.15 9.13 -42.58
C ARG A 359 -12.06 10.27 -43.06
N PRO A 360 -13.28 10.42 -42.49
CA PRO A 360 -14.20 11.51 -42.81
C PRO A 360 -13.61 12.89 -42.50
N SER A 361 -13.97 13.90 -43.29
CA SER A 361 -13.55 15.29 -43.03
C SER A 361 -14.04 15.75 -41.65
N GLY A 362 -13.14 16.33 -40.86
CA GLY A 362 -13.41 16.78 -39.50
C GLY A 362 -13.34 15.70 -38.42
N ALA A 363 -13.03 14.43 -38.75
CA ALA A 363 -12.92 13.37 -37.76
C ALA A 363 -11.85 13.65 -36.68
N ARG A 364 -12.20 13.41 -35.41
CA ARG A 364 -11.32 13.45 -34.25
C ARG A 364 -10.44 12.19 -34.26
N VAL A 365 -9.12 12.34 -34.23
CA VAL A 365 -8.22 11.18 -34.08
C VAL A 365 -7.91 11.00 -32.60
N VAL A 366 -8.15 9.80 -32.08
CA VAL A 366 -7.76 9.35 -30.75
C VAL A 366 -6.65 8.33 -30.94
N SER A 367 -5.41 8.73 -30.70
CA SER A 367 -4.28 7.81 -30.72
C SER A 367 -4.08 7.17 -29.35
N GLY A 368 -3.85 5.86 -29.35
CA GLY A 368 -3.51 5.06 -28.17
C GLY A 368 -2.30 4.18 -28.46
N PHE A 369 -1.75 3.53 -27.44
CA PHE A 369 -0.51 2.76 -27.62
C PHE A 369 -0.79 1.38 -28.25
N ALA A 370 -1.30 0.45 -27.44
CA ALA A 370 -1.65 -0.90 -27.86
C ALA A 370 -3.06 -1.24 -27.38
N ALA A 371 -3.80 -1.98 -28.19
CA ALA A 371 -4.92 -2.79 -27.75
C ALA A 371 -4.43 -4.25 -27.70
N MET A 372 -4.09 -4.74 -26.50
CA MET A 372 -3.38 -6.03 -26.32
C MET A 372 -3.73 -6.78 -25.02
N PRO A 373 -3.41 -8.09 -24.95
CA PRO A 373 -2.88 -8.78 -23.76
C PRO A 373 -1.34 -8.95 -23.86
N GLY A 374 -0.53 -9.10 -22.80
CA GLY A 374 -0.77 -9.13 -21.35
C GLY A 374 0.48 -8.64 -20.58
N ALA A 375 0.66 -8.99 -19.31
CA ALA A 375 1.62 -8.30 -18.41
C ALA A 375 2.92 -9.05 -18.02
N ILE A 376 3.95 -8.27 -17.62
CA ILE A 376 5.27 -8.71 -17.11
C ILE A 376 5.65 -7.82 -15.90
N ASP A 377 6.32 -8.38 -14.88
CA ASP A 377 6.85 -7.63 -13.73
C ASP A 377 8.31 -7.18 -13.96
N ALA A 378 8.62 -5.92 -13.63
CA ALA A 378 9.89 -5.26 -13.88
C ALA A 378 10.72 -4.94 -12.60
N LEU A 379 10.19 -5.17 -11.39
CA LEU A 379 10.91 -4.86 -10.13
C LEU A 379 10.69 -5.94 -9.05
N GLY A 380 11.19 -7.14 -9.31
CA GLY A 380 11.05 -8.30 -8.41
C GLY A 380 12.17 -8.43 -7.37
N TYR A 381 11.79 -8.65 -6.12
CA TYR A 381 12.69 -9.06 -5.02
C TYR A 381 12.53 -10.55 -4.66
N LEU A 382 11.83 -11.30 -5.53
CA LEU A 382 11.50 -12.71 -5.39
C LEU A 382 12.76 -13.56 -5.14
N GLY A 383 12.70 -14.54 -4.24
CA GLY A 383 13.84 -15.37 -3.85
C GLY A 383 14.80 -14.74 -2.82
N MET A 384 14.72 -13.44 -2.55
CA MET A 384 15.63 -12.70 -1.63
C MET A 384 15.04 -12.38 -0.25
N GLU A 385 13.76 -12.66 -0.02
CA GLU A 385 13.11 -12.53 1.29
C GLU A 385 13.84 -13.36 2.36
N GLY A 386 13.94 -12.85 3.59
CA GLY A 386 14.59 -13.50 4.72
C GLY A 386 16.13 -13.38 4.80
N GLN A 387 16.81 -12.88 3.77
CA GLN A 387 18.28 -12.88 3.72
C GLN A 387 18.93 -11.55 4.13
N ASN A 388 19.61 -11.55 5.29
CA ASN A 388 20.44 -10.43 5.79
C ASN A 388 21.88 -10.27 5.24
N PRO A 389 22.49 -11.13 4.38
CA PRO A 389 23.85 -10.90 3.88
C PRO A 389 23.96 -9.75 2.87
N ARG A 390 25.11 -9.05 2.90
CA ARG A 390 25.55 -8.18 1.80
C ARG A 390 26.23 -9.04 0.73
N TYR A 391 25.67 -9.10 -0.47
CA TYR A 391 26.26 -9.84 -1.59
C TYR A 391 27.26 -8.98 -2.36
N SER A 392 28.41 -9.56 -2.72
CA SER A 392 29.38 -8.95 -3.62
C SER A 392 28.84 -8.90 -5.04
N SER A 393 29.28 -7.93 -5.86
CA SER A 393 29.04 -7.89 -7.31
C SER A 393 29.58 -9.10 -8.08
N ASN A 394 30.41 -9.94 -7.45
CA ASN A 394 30.88 -11.22 -7.99
C ASN A 394 30.00 -12.43 -7.60
N PHE A 395 28.95 -12.24 -6.79
CA PHE A 395 28.03 -13.32 -6.40
C PHE A 395 27.08 -13.66 -7.55
N SER A 396 26.90 -14.96 -7.84
CA SER A 396 25.90 -15.37 -8.84
C SER A 396 24.54 -15.58 -8.21
N MET A 397 23.57 -14.83 -8.74
CA MET A 397 22.17 -14.83 -8.32
C MET A 397 21.45 -16.16 -8.63
N SER A 398 21.95 -16.94 -9.60
CA SER A 398 21.37 -18.25 -9.98
C SER A 398 21.38 -19.28 -8.85
N ARG A 399 22.25 -19.08 -7.85
CA ARG A 399 22.38 -19.94 -6.65
C ARG A 399 21.26 -19.78 -5.62
N MET A 400 20.31 -18.87 -5.85
CA MET A 400 19.24 -18.56 -4.88
C MET A 400 17.84 -18.95 -5.37
N VAL A 401 17.75 -19.50 -6.58
CA VAL A 401 16.49 -19.99 -7.17
C VAL A 401 16.39 -21.50 -6.97
N GLU A 402 15.27 -21.97 -6.44
CA GLU A 402 15.01 -23.39 -6.18
C GLU A 402 13.81 -23.87 -7.01
N PRO A 403 13.97 -24.89 -7.88
CA PRO A 403 12.88 -25.37 -8.72
C PRO A 403 11.70 -25.89 -7.91
N GLY A 404 10.55 -25.24 -8.07
CA GLY A 404 9.33 -25.57 -7.34
C GLY A 404 9.17 -24.85 -5.99
N ASP A 405 9.97 -23.81 -5.71
CA ASP A 405 9.71 -22.87 -4.63
C ASP A 405 8.24 -22.38 -4.64
N ARG A 406 7.66 -22.22 -3.45
CA ARG A 406 6.24 -21.88 -3.29
C ARG A 406 5.92 -20.48 -3.80
N VAL A 407 6.79 -19.50 -3.52
CA VAL A 407 6.57 -18.10 -3.89
C VAL A 407 6.74 -17.93 -5.41
N ASP A 408 7.68 -18.64 -6.01
CA ASP A 408 7.83 -18.73 -7.48
C ASP A 408 6.56 -19.26 -8.16
N ARG A 409 5.93 -20.30 -7.59
CA ARG A 409 4.64 -20.82 -8.09
C ARG A 409 3.49 -19.80 -7.93
N GLU A 410 3.43 -19.08 -6.82
CA GLU A 410 2.40 -18.05 -6.60
C GLU A 410 2.54 -16.85 -7.56
N VAL A 411 3.77 -16.49 -7.92
CA VAL A 411 4.04 -15.45 -8.93
C VAL A 411 3.75 -15.97 -10.35
N ALA A 412 4.05 -17.23 -10.66
CA ALA A 412 3.62 -17.84 -11.92
C ALA A 412 2.08 -17.88 -12.06
N LEU A 413 1.37 -18.23 -10.98
CA LEU A 413 -0.10 -18.19 -10.91
C LEU A 413 -0.67 -16.77 -11.01
N ALA A 414 0.13 -15.73 -10.76
CA ALA A 414 -0.25 -14.34 -11.04
C ALA A 414 -0.34 -13.99 -12.53
N GLY A 415 0.13 -14.88 -13.42
CA GLY A 415 0.37 -14.58 -14.83
C GLY A 415 1.75 -13.97 -15.12
N THR A 416 2.58 -13.74 -14.09
CA THR A 416 3.94 -13.22 -14.28
C THR A 416 4.86 -14.33 -14.78
N THR A 417 5.12 -14.35 -16.08
CA THR A 417 5.90 -15.42 -16.72
C THR A 417 7.42 -15.29 -16.54
N THR A 418 7.92 -14.10 -16.24
CA THR A 418 9.35 -13.77 -16.09
C THR A 418 9.50 -12.68 -15.03
N VAL A 419 10.51 -12.80 -14.16
CA VAL A 419 10.84 -11.87 -13.07
C VAL A 419 12.30 -11.43 -13.18
N ASN A 420 12.57 -10.16 -12.86
CA ASN A 420 13.92 -9.60 -12.76
C ASN A 420 14.32 -9.44 -11.29
N MET A 421 15.09 -10.40 -10.78
CA MET A 421 15.52 -10.54 -9.37
C MET A 421 16.64 -9.57 -9.00
N THR A 422 16.56 -8.95 -7.82
CA THR A 422 17.61 -8.09 -7.25
C THR A 422 17.70 -8.17 -5.71
N SER A 423 18.74 -7.59 -5.11
CA SER A 423 18.94 -7.58 -3.67
C SER A 423 18.10 -6.53 -2.94
N MET A 424 17.47 -6.95 -1.84
CA MET A 424 16.62 -6.11 -0.99
C MET A 424 17.42 -5.18 -0.06
N ALA A 425 18.61 -5.62 0.41
CA ALA A 425 19.28 -5.03 1.57
C ALA A 425 20.02 -3.69 1.33
N GLN A 426 20.23 -3.28 0.07
CA GLN A 426 20.48 -1.89 -0.39
C GLN A 426 20.81 -1.89 -1.90
N PRO A 427 20.24 -0.99 -2.72
CA PRO A 427 20.49 -0.92 -4.17
C PRO A 427 21.76 -0.14 -4.55
N GLU A 428 22.82 -0.26 -3.74
CA GLU A 428 24.14 0.26 -4.08
C GLU A 428 24.90 -0.82 -4.88
N GLN A 429 24.76 -0.78 -6.21
CA GLN A 429 25.54 -1.54 -7.19
C GLN A 429 25.39 -3.08 -7.13
N THR A 430 24.15 -3.58 -7.27
CA THR A 430 23.87 -5.04 -7.37
C THR A 430 23.55 -5.46 -8.81
N THR A 431 24.07 -6.62 -9.23
CA THR A 431 23.68 -7.28 -10.48
C THR A 431 22.34 -7.99 -10.33
N THR A 432 21.45 -7.82 -11.31
CA THR A 432 20.14 -8.46 -11.36
C THR A 432 20.17 -9.75 -12.20
N MET A 433 19.13 -10.57 -12.10
CA MET A 433 18.96 -11.79 -12.90
C MET A 433 17.53 -11.91 -13.42
N ALA A 434 17.37 -12.18 -14.72
CA ALA A 434 16.05 -12.50 -15.28
C ALA A 434 15.81 -14.03 -15.20
N TYR A 435 14.67 -14.43 -14.65
CA TYR A 435 14.29 -15.85 -14.54
C TYR A 435 12.78 -16.08 -14.66
N LYS A 436 12.38 -17.33 -14.91
CA LYS A 436 10.99 -17.80 -15.01
C LYS A 436 10.59 -18.49 -13.71
N PRO A 437 9.62 -17.94 -12.96
CA PRO A 437 9.14 -18.59 -11.73
C PRO A 437 8.52 -19.98 -11.98
N ALA A 438 7.97 -20.21 -13.17
CA ALA A 438 7.38 -21.49 -13.58
C ALA A 438 8.38 -22.53 -14.14
N GLY A 439 9.70 -22.33 -14.01
CA GLY A 439 10.70 -23.26 -14.54
C GLY A 439 10.82 -24.56 -13.71
N TRP A 440 11.07 -25.67 -14.39
CA TRP A 440 11.06 -27.02 -13.79
C TRP A 440 12.44 -27.47 -13.28
N ASP A 441 13.48 -26.72 -13.65
CA ASP A 441 14.87 -26.89 -13.25
C ASP A 441 15.57 -25.51 -13.35
N VAL A 442 16.73 -25.35 -12.70
CA VAL A 442 17.43 -24.05 -12.63
C VAL A 442 17.84 -23.53 -14.02
N GLU A 443 18.17 -24.42 -14.96
CA GLU A 443 18.57 -24.05 -16.32
C GLU A 443 17.39 -23.47 -17.12
N ARG A 444 16.17 -24.00 -16.93
CA ARG A 444 14.93 -23.48 -17.53
C ARG A 444 14.35 -22.28 -16.78
N MET A 445 14.68 -22.12 -15.50
CA MET A 445 14.33 -20.93 -14.73
C MET A 445 15.20 -19.76 -15.19
N VAL A 446 16.53 -19.88 -15.20
CA VAL A 446 17.43 -18.75 -15.50
C VAL A 446 17.37 -18.36 -16.99
N VAL A 447 16.67 -17.27 -17.29
CA VAL A 447 16.63 -16.67 -18.65
C VAL A 447 17.94 -15.94 -18.94
N ARG A 448 18.48 -15.24 -17.94
CA ARG A 448 19.73 -14.48 -18.05
C ARG A 448 20.34 -14.24 -16.67
N GLU A 449 21.40 -14.98 -16.35
CA GLU A 449 22.11 -14.94 -15.06
C GLU A 449 22.59 -13.55 -14.64
N ARG A 450 22.95 -12.69 -15.62
CA ARG A 450 23.33 -11.29 -15.41
C ARG A 450 22.47 -10.39 -16.29
N GLY A 451 21.32 -9.97 -15.76
CA GLY A 451 20.34 -9.11 -16.43
C GLY A 451 20.90 -7.70 -16.65
N SER A 452 21.00 -6.93 -15.57
CA SER A 452 21.45 -5.54 -15.53
C SER A 452 22.25 -5.23 -14.25
N LEU A 453 22.81 -4.02 -14.14
CA LEU A 453 23.39 -3.48 -12.91
C LEU A 453 22.44 -2.41 -12.36
N LEU A 454 21.93 -2.60 -11.15
CA LEU A 454 21.06 -1.62 -10.49
C LEU A 454 21.90 -0.59 -9.74
N LEU A 455 21.77 0.68 -10.15
CA LEU A 455 22.40 1.84 -9.52
C LEU A 455 21.31 2.80 -9.04
N ARG A 456 21.19 3.02 -7.72
CA ARG A 456 20.25 4.02 -7.15
C ARG A 456 21.02 5.23 -6.63
N TRP A 457 20.72 6.41 -7.18
CA TRP A 457 21.15 7.69 -6.60
C TRP A 457 20.11 8.18 -5.59
N PRO A 458 20.46 8.45 -4.32
CA PRO A 458 19.58 9.15 -3.39
C PRO A 458 19.49 10.64 -3.77
N SER A 459 18.27 11.18 -3.84
CA SER A 459 18.03 12.60 -4.11
C SER A 459 18.51 13.47 -2.95
N GLY A 460 19.42 14.41 -3.21
CA GLY A 460 19.87 15.41 -2.23
C GLY A 460 21.38 15.70 -2.25
N SER A 461 22.20 14.84 -2.86
CA SER A 461 23.67 14.99 -2.88
C SER A 461 24.30 14.97 -4.27
N THR A 462 23.50 14.87 -5.34
CA THR A 462 23.95 14.65 -6.73
C THR A 462 25.03 15.63 -7.18
N MET A 463 24.88 16.93 -6.89
CA MET A 463 25.88 17.95 -7.23
C MET A 463 27.22 17.76 -6.49
N GLY A 464 27.19 17.40 -5.20
CA GLY A 464 28.40 17.14 -4.42
C GLY A 464 29.13 15.86 -4.84
N LEU A 465 28.40 14.85 -5.31
CA LEU A 465 28.96 13.63 -5.88
C LEU A 465 29.57 13.88 -7.26
N LEU A 466 28.87 14.58 -8.16
CA LEU A 466 29.41 14.98 -9.47
C LEU A 466 30.66 15.86 -9.35
N GLN A 467 30.72 16.71 -8.32
CA GLN A 467 31.90 17.54 -8.07
C GLN A 467 33.09 16.70 -7.57
N LYS A 468 32.86 15.73 -6.67
CA LYS A 468 33.89 14.75 -6.27
C LYS A 468 34.33 13.84 -7.42
N GLU A 469 33.41 13.44 -8.30
CA GLU A 469 33.73 12.67 -9.51
C GLU A 469 34.65 13.47 -10.44
N LYS A 470 34.34 14.75 -10.65
CA LYS A 470 35.19 15.66 -11.43
C LYS A 470 36.59 15.79 -10.83
N GLU A 471 36.69 16.05 -9.53
CA GLU A 471 37.96 16.12 -8.79
C GLU A 471 38.75 14.79 -8.88
N TYR A 472 38.07 13.64 -8.82
CA TYR A 472 38.70 12.33 -8.97
C TYR A 472 39.18 12.08 -10.40
N SER A 473 38.39 12.45 -11.42
CA SER A 473 38.75 12.35 -12.85
C SER A 473 39.96 13.21 -13.19
N GLU A 474 40.05 14.41 -12.62
CA GLU A 474 41.20 15.31 -12.77
C GLU A 474 42.45 14.73 -12.09
N LYS A 475 42.35 14.28 -10.83
CA LYS A 475 43.45 13.58 -10.14
C LYS A 475 43.90 12.29 -10.83
N TRP A 476 42.98 11.56 -11.46
CA TRP A 476 43.31 10.34 -12.20
C TRP A 476 44.09 10.65 -13.48
N LYS A 477 43.73 11.71 -14.21
CA LYS A 477 44.50 12.20 -15.37
C LYS A 477 45.90 12.65 -14.97
N GLU A 478 46.04 13.37 -13.85
CA GLU A 478 47.35 13.69 -13.29
C GLU A 478 48.16 12.44 -12.92
N TYR A 479 47.52 11.44 -12.29
CA TYR A 479 48.17 10.17 -11.96
C TYR A 479 48.63 9.45 -13.22
N GLU A 480 47.81 9.37 -14.28
CA GLU A 480 48.22 8.77 -15.55
C GLU A 480 49.35 9.53 -16.25
N GLN A 481 49.39 10.87 -16.17
CA GLN A 481 50.52 11.66 -16.64
C GLN A 481 51.79 11.37 -15.83
N LYS A 482 51.72 11.46 -14.49
CA LYS A 482 52.84 11.14 -13.58
C LYS A 482 53.33 9.70 -13.77
N LEU A 483 52.42 8.75 -14.03
CA LEU A 483 52.75 7.35 -14.33
C LEU A 483 53.42 7.19 -15.69
N LYS A 484 53.00 7.93 -16.72
CA LYS A 484 53.66 7.98 -18.03
C LYS A 484 55.06 8.60 -17.93
N GLU A 485 55.21 9.71 -17.21
CA GLU A 485 56.49 10.36 -16.95
C GLU A 485 57.44 9.45 -16.16
N TRP A 486 56.95 8.79 -15.10
CA TRP A 486 57.73 7.84 -14.32
C TRP A 486 58.15 6.60 -15.14
N LYS A 487 57.28 6.08 -16.02
CA LYS A 487 57.62 5.00 -16.96
C LYS A 487 58.61 5.45 -18.04
N ALA A 488 58.53 6.70 -18.49
CA ALA A 488 59.43 7.27 -19.50
C ALA A 488 60.82 7.61 -18.94
N ASN A 489 60.92 7.96 -17.66
CA ASN A 489 62.19 8.24 -16.99
C ASN A 489 62.22 7.64 -15.57
N PRO A 490 62.38 6.30 -15.45
CA PRO A 490 62.36 5.62 -14.17
C PRO A 490 63.60 5.99 -13.36
N LYS A 491 63.44 6.98 -12.47
CA LYS A 491 64.46 7.35 -11.48
C LYS A 491 64.82 6.09 -10.69
N LYS A 492 66.07 5.61 -10.81
CA LYS A 492 66.61 4.56 -9.95
C LYS A 492 66.34 4.95 -8.49
N PRO A 493 65.92 4.01 -7.62
CA PRO A 493 65.70 4.33 -6.22
C PRO A 493 66.99 4.90 -5.62
N LYS A 494 66.89 6.08 -5.00
CA LYS A 494 68.01 6.60 -4.19
C LYS A 494 68.26 5.58 -3.09
N ALA A 495 69.53 5.22 -2.88
CA ALA A 495 69.91 4.36 -1.76
C ALA A 495 69.41 4.97 -0.44
N LYS A 496 69.01 4.11 0.50
CA LYS A 496 68.51 4.51 1.83
C LYS A 496 69.39 5.61 2.43
N LYS A 497 68.79 6.77 2.74
CA LYS A 497 69.30 7.62 3.83
C LYS A 497 69.06 6.90 5.16
N SER A 498 69.92 7.14 6.14
CA SER A 498 69.90 6.49 7.45
C SER A 498 68.76 6.98 8.34
N GLU A 499 68.32 6.12 9.26
CA GLU A 499 67.14 6.28 10.15
C GLU A 499 67.25 7.42 11.20
N GLU A 500 68.20 8.34 11.05
CA GLU A 500 68.40 9.50 11.94
C GLU A 500 67.86 10.84 11.37
N GLU A 501 67.52 10.92 10.08
CA GLU A 501 66.83 12.11 9.54
C GLU A 501 65.29 12.02 9.67
N GLU A 502 64.69 10.82 9.58
CA GLU A 502 63.22 10.65 9.66
C GLU A 502 62.62 11.10 11.00
N LYS A 503 63.37 11.10 12.10
CA LYS A 503 62.88 11.56 13.42
C LYS A 503 62.78 13.07 13.58
N LYS A 504 63.32 13.88 12.67
CA LYS A 504 63.25 15.35 12.77
C LYS A 504 62.05 15.96 12.06
N ASP A 505 61.59 15.34 10.98
CA ASP A 505 60.39 15.81 10.27
C ASP A 505 59.12 15.44 11.07
N ASP A 506 59.14 14.29 11.75
CA ASP A 506 58.05 13.74 12.58
C ASP A 506 57.70 14.56 13.84
N GLU A 507 58.58 15.47 14.28
CA GLU A 507 58.29 16.44 15.36
C GLU A 507 57.75 17.79 14.84
N ALA A 508 58.06 18.17 13.60
CA ALA A 508 57.59 19.44 13.02
C ALA A 508 56.09 19.40 12.67
N ASP A 509 55.62 18.35 11.98
CA ASP A 509 54.21 18.22 11.57
C ASP A 509 53.24 18.14 12.77
N LYS A 510 53.70 17.65 13.93
CA LYS A 510 52.87 17.52 15.15
C LYS A 510 52.58 18.83 15.87
N ASP A 511 53.31 19.90 15.56
CA ASP A 511 53.06 21.23 16.14
C ASP A 511 52.18 22.11 15.23
N GLU A 512 52.19 21.91 13.90
CA GLU A 512 51.25 22.60 13.00
C GLU A 512 49.80 22.12 13.18
N GLU A 513 49.54 20.81 13.34
CA GLU A 513 48.17 20.29 13.60
C GLU A 513 47.55 20.83 14.92
N LYS A 514 48.38 21.14 15.92
CA LYS A 514 47.92 21.71 17.21
C LYS A 514 47.56 23.20 17.11
N GLU A 515 48.14 23.94 16.18
CA GLU A 515 47.74 25.33 15.91
C GLU A 515 46.39 25.41 15.20
N ASP A 516 46.18 24.58 14.18
CA ASP A 516 45.00 24.68 13.31
C ASP A 516 43.72 24.16 13.99
N SER A 517 43.84 23.16 14.86
CA SER A 517 42.76 22.70 15.76
C SER A 517 42.32 23.79 16.76
N LYS A 518 43.27 24.58 17.32
CA LYS A 518 42.96 25.75 18.17
C LYS A 518 42.31 26.90 17.40
N LYS A 519 42.67 27.13 16.13
CA LYS A 519 42.03 28.16 15.28
C LYS A 519 40.57 27.79 14.94
N LYS A 520 40.27 26.52 14.66
CA LYS A 520 38.90 26.06 14.37
C LYS A 520 37.95 26.19 15.57
N SER A 521 38.41 25.86 16.79
CA SER A 521 37.55 25.93 18.00
C SER A 521 37.14 27.37 18.37
N LYS A 522 37.98 28.37 18.12
CA LYS A 522 37.63 29.79 18.35
C LYS A 522 36.60 30.35 17.36
N LYS A 523 36.48 29.80 16.16
CA LYS A 523 35.59 30.36 15.11
C LYS A 523 34.12 29.97 15.30
N ASN A 524 33.82 28.85 15.96
CA ASN A 524 32.46 28.39 16.23
C ASN A 524 31.74 29.08 17.41
N LYS A 525 32.43 29.91 18.21
CA LYS A 525 31.82 30.67 19.34
C LYS A 525 31.20 32.03 18.95
N LYS A 526 30.98 32.30 17.65
CA LYS A 526 30.30 33.52 17.17
C LYS A 526 29.28 33.22 16.08
N ARG A 527 28.07 32.83 16.50
CA ARG A 527 26.84 32.95 15.71
C ARG A 527 25.72 33.37 16.68
N PRO A 528 24.94 34.43 16.39
CA PRO A 528 23.91 34.91 17.30
C PRO A 528 22.68 34.00 17.29
N GLU A 529 21.95 34.01 18.39
CA GLU A 529 20.64 33.37 18.53
C GLU A 529 19.63 33.99 17.55
N ALA A 530 18.74 33.16 17.01
CA ALA A 530 17.54 33.62 16.29
C ALA A 530 16.33 33.33 17.18
N ALA A 531 15.48 34.35 17.36
CA ALA A 531 14.32 34.29 18.25
C ALA A 531 13.19 33.37 17.74
N PRO A 532 12.31 32.85 18.62
CA PRO A 532 11.25 31.94 18.24
C PRO A 532 10.04 32.66 17.60
N VAL A 533 9.35 31.92 16.72
CA VAL A 533 7.95 32.11 16.30
C VAL A 533 7.29 30.75 16.33
#